data_AF-A0A918QJJ4-F1
#
_entry.id   AF-A0A918QJJ4-F1
#
_cell.length_a   1.000
_cell.length_b   1.000
_cell.length_c   1.000
_cell.angle_alpha   90.00
_cell.angle_beta   90.00
_cell.angle_gamma   90.00
#
_symmetry.space_group_name_H-M   'P 1'
#
loop_
_entity.id
_entity.type
_entity.pdbx_description
1 polymer ?
#
loop_
_entity_poly.entity_id
_entity_poly.type
_entity_poly.pdbx_seq_one_letter_code
_entity_poly.pdbx_strand_id
1 'polypeptide(L)'
;MRPARHKEQISATVRGGWLRLRVPAGVRGWGMGARDSEVVHGYPHLETVRAAITALYRRLSPEGVLSYAPSVLPADVAFGDGEDPHLGAQSVARSLVRHLRLPDARMIVSFREMDHAASVELTAGPEYFIELNDRFRVHRRDIGAALAHEITHVLLHRLDLSFPGTRDNEILTDTVTAYLGAGWLLLDAFREDRLTSQKLGYLTPEEFGYVLAGRALAFGEDPSPWFTSPQAYTAYTKGRALALREARRPPLTTAGWAGRHRYARDVRRAAERGATVVSEDGGYAVEPGPDGPRVSFACPTCHQRIRVPARGRVRARCGLCRTILECGD
;
A
#
# COMPACT_ATOMS: atom_id res chain seq x y z
N MET A 1 -45.48 16.68 32.91
CA MET A 1 -45.31 15.83 31.71
C MET A 1 -43.94 16.11 31.09
N ARG A 2 -42.94 15.32 31.52
CA ARG A 2 -41.55 15.26 31.04
C ARG A 2 -41.11 13.81 31.33
N PRO A 3 -40.63 13.01 30.38
CA PRO A 3 -40.28 11.62 30.70
C PRO A 3 -38.90 11.54 31.34
N ALA A 4 -38.83 10.66 32.34
CA ALA A 4 -37.75 10.44 33.26
C ALA A 4 -36.63 9.58 32.66
N ARG A 5 -35.39 9.85 33.11
CA ARG A 5 -34.25 8.95 32.98
C ARG A 5 -34.44 7.78 33.95
N HIS A 6 -34.51 6.55 33.45
CA HIS A 6 -34.32 5.36 34.27
C HIS A 6 -32.91 4.80 34.04
N LYS A 7 -32.14 4.81 35.13
CA LYS A 7 -30.97 3.94 35.32
C LYS A 7 -31.51 2.53 35.56
N GLU A 8 -30.97 1.54 34.86
CA GLU A 8 -31.13 0.14 35.27
C GLU A 8 -29.76 -0.45 35.59
N GLN A 9 -29.68 -0.91 36.83
CA GLN A 9 -28.60 -1.67 37.43
C GLN A 9 -28.58 -3.07 36.81
N ILE A 10 -27.42 -3.53 36.34
CA ILE A 10 -27.23 -4.95 36.00
C ILE A 10 -26.68 -5.63 37.26
N SER A 11 -27.55 -6.38 37.94
CA SER A 11 -27.15 -7.35 38.97
C SER A 11 -26.55 -8.58 38.30
N ALA A 12 -25.37 -9.00 38.77
CA ALA A 12 -24.74 -10.24 38.37
C ALA A 12 -25.37 -11.43 39.12
N THR A 13 -25.99 -12.35 38.38
CA THR A 13 -26.30 -13.70 38.87
C THR A 13 -25.72 -14.70 37.89
N VAL A 14 -24.69 -15.43 38.35
CA VAL A 14 -24.04 -16.51 37.61
C VAL A 14 -24.88 -17.78 37.78
N ARG A 15 -25.47 -18.29 36.69
CA ARG A 15 -25.75 -19.73 36.48
C ARG A 15 -25.64 -20.05 34.99
N GLY A 16 -25.08 -21.21 34.71
CA GLY A 16 -24.52 -21.61 33.41
C GLY A 16 -25.48 -21.53 32.24
N GLY A 17 -24.94 -21.06 31.11
CA GLY A 17 -25.61 -20.97 29.83
C GLY A 17 -24.74 -20.14 28.90
N TRP A 18 -24.11 -20.78 27.93
CA TRP A 18 -23.29 -20.12 26.92
C TRP A 18 -24.14 -19.09 26.17
N LEU A 19 -23.98 -17.81 26.52
CA LEU A 19 -24.61 -16.70 25.82
C LEU A 19 -23.86 -16.51 24.50
N ARG A 20 -24.45 -16.99 23.40
CA ARG A 20 -24.06 -16.58 22.05
C ARG A 20 -24.24 -15.07 21.94
N LEU A 21 -23.16 -14.31 22.09
CA LEU A 21 -23.08 -12.95 21.58
C LEU A 21 -23.21 -13.05 20.05
N ARG A 22 -24.35 -12.58 19.53
CA ARG A 22 -24.55 -12.36 18.08
C ARG A 22 -23.53 -11.33 17.62
N VAL A 23 -22.45 -11.80 17.01
CA VAL A 23 -21.64 -11.00 16.09
C VAL A 23 -22.53 -10.72 14.87
N PRO A 24 -22.64 -9.47 14.37
CA PRO A 24 -23.40 -9.20 13.16
C PRO A 24 -22.79 -10.01 12.00
N ALA A 25 -23.59 -10.92 11.44
CA ALA A 25 -23.28 -11.60 10.20
C ALA A 25 -23.25 -10.56 9.07
N GLY A 26 -22.06 -10.27 8.54
CA GLY A 26 -21.93 -9.22 7.52
C GLY A 26 -20.53 -8.90 7.02
N VAL A 27 -19.57 -9.83 7.07
CA VAL A 27 -18.33 -9.69 6.29
C VAL A 27 -18.22 -10.95 5.43
N ARG A 28 -18.69 -10.87 4.19
CA ARG A 28 -18.39 -11.88 3.18
C ARG A 28 -16.92 -11.70 2.79
N GLY A 29 -16.22 -12.80 2.54
CA GLY A 29 -14.80 -12.81 2.21
C GLY A 29 -14.41 -11.79 1.13
N TRP A 30 -13.24 -11.20 1.31
CA TRP A 30 -12.58 -10.36 0.31
C TRP A 30 -11.96 -11.31 -0.72
N GLY A 31 -12.20 -11.06 -1.99
CA GLY A 31 -11.80 -11.97 -3.07
C GLY A 31 -11.19 -11.19 -4.22
N MET A 32 -9.99 -11.57 -4.63
CA MET A 32 -9.31 -10.99 -5.80
C MET A 32 -10.10 -11.16 -7.10
N GLY A 33 -9.96 -10.18 -8.00
CA GLY A 33 -10.71 -10.07 -9.26
C GLY A 33 -10.79 -11.32 -10.15
N ALA A 34 -11.89 -11.37 -10.89
CA ALA A 34 -12.21 -12.41 -11.88
C ALA A 34 -11.29 -12.35 -13.11
N ARG A 35 -11.22 -13.45 -13.86
CA ARG A 35 -10.70 -13.46 -15.23
C ARG A 35 -11.54 -12.49 -16.09
N ASP A 36 -10.88 -11.83 -17.04
CA ASP A 36 -11.50 -11.23 -18.24
C ASP A 36 -11.91 -9.74 -18.23
N SER A 37 -11.07 -8.84 -17.70
CA SER A 37 -11.18 -7.39 -17.99
C SER A 37 -9.89 -6.85 -18.60
N GLU A 38 -10.00 -6.01 -19.64
CA GLU A 38 -8.90 -5.28 -20.27
C GLU A 38 -7.93 -4.71 -19.22
N VAL A 39 -6.62 -4.95 -19.40
CA VAL A 39 -5.61 -4.44 -18.46
C VAL A 39 -5.58 -2.92 -18.56
N VAL A 40 -5.95 -2.26 -17.47
CA VAL A 40 -5.79 -0.82 -17.35
C VAL A 40 -4.32 -0.50 -17.09
N HIS A 41 -3.74 0.35 -17.93
CA HIS A 41 -2.37 0.87 -17.81
C HIS A 41 -2.32 2.30 -17.29
N GLY A 42 -1.13 2.72 -16.85
CA GLY A 42 -0.88 4.08 -16.36
C GLY A 42 -1.18 4.20 -14.86
N TYR A 43 -1.61 5.39 -14.41
CA TYR A 43 -1.72 5.71 -12.98
C TYR A 43 -3.13 6.21 -12.56
N PRO A 44 -4.21 5.49 -12.91
CA PRO A 44 -5.59 5.94 -12.64
C PRO A 44 -5.96 6.02 -11.14
N HIS A 45 -5.18 5.40 -10.26
CA HIS A 45 -5.43 5.23 -8.82
C HIS A 45 -4.33 5.86 -7.96
N LEU A 46 -3.47 6.67 -8.57
CA LEU A 46 -2.29 7.25 -7.91
C LEU A 46 -2.63 8.04 -6.63
N GLU A 47 -3.74 8.78 -6.62
CA GLU A 47 -4.15 9.52 -5.42
C GLU A 47 -4.54 8.56 -4.28
N THR A 48 -5.24 7.46 -4.57
CA THR A 48 -5.58 6.43 -3.59
C THR A 48 -4.32 5.71 -3.09
N VAL A 49 -3.35 5.42 -3.96
CA VAL A 49 -2.05 4.86 -3.59
C VAL A 49 -1.29 5.79 -2.62
N ARG A 50 -1.22 7.09 -2.94
CA ARG A 50 -0.56 8.08 -2.08
C ARG A 50 -1.26 8.24 -0.74
N ALA A 51 -2.60 8.19 -0.73
CA ALA A 51 -3.40 8.19 0.48
C ALA A 51 -3.13 6.93 1.32
N ALA A 52 -3.02 5.75 0.70
CA ALA A 52 -2.71 4.48 1.37
C ALA A 52 -1.33 4.50 2.03
N ILE A 53 -0.29 4.98 1.35
CA ILE A 53 1.05 5.16 1.95
C ILE A 53 0.97 6.13 3.13
N THR A 54 0.28 7.26 2.99
CA THR A 54 0.09 8.23 4.09
C THR A 54 -0.58 7.56 5.30
N ALA A 55 -1.65 6.80 5.05
CA ALA A 55 -2.43 6.13 6.09
C ALA A 55 -1.61 5.03 6.79
N LEU A 56 -0.80 4.28 6.04
CA LEU A 56 0.13 3.29 6.56
C LEU A 56 1.14 3.91 7.55
N TYR A 57 1.81 5.01 7.16
CA TYR A 57 2.74 5.71 8.06
C TYR A 57 2.05 6.29 9.29
N ARG A 58 0.81 6.79 9.16
CA ARG A 58 0.04 7.28 10.32
C ARG A 58 -0.28 6.14 11.26
N ARG A 59 -0.60 4.96 10.72
CA ARG A 59 -1.04 3.83 11.54
C ARG A 59 0.12 3.12 12.23
N LEU A 60 1.22 2.89 11.53
CA LEU A 60 2.36 2.15 12.06
C LEU A 60 3.43 3.04 12.71
N SER A 61 3.41 4.35 12.48
CA SER A 61 4.54 5.27 12.69
C SER A 61 5.73 5.00 11.74
N PRO A 62 6.69 5.94 11.61
CA PRO A 62 7.87 5.74 10.77
C PRO A 62 8.73 4.57 11.25
N GLU A 63 8.90 4.43 12.56
CA GLU A 63 9.66 3.33 13.15
C GLU A 63 9.00 1.98 12.89
N GLY A 64 7.66 1.92 12.97
CA GLY A 64 6.91 0.70 12.66
C GLY A 64 7.01 0.31 11.19
N VAL A 65 6.93 1.27 10.27
CA VAL A 65 7.17 1.02 8.83
C VAL A 65 8.61 0.55 8.59
N LEU A 66 9.60 1.18 9.22
CA LEU A 66 11.01 0.80 9.10
C LEU A 66 11.32 -0.60 9.64
N SER A 67 10.46 -1.15 10.50
CA SER A 67 10.59 -2.55 10.96
C SER A 67 10.37 -3.57 9.83
N TYR A 68 9.81 -3.17 8.68
CA TYR A 68 9.65 -3.99 7.47
C TYR A 68 10.76 -3.68 6.45
N ALA A 69 11.97 -3.40 6.91
CA ALA A 69 13.08 -3.01 6.04
C ALA A 69 13.49 -4.08 5.03
N PRO A 70 13.64 -5.37 5.38
CA PRO A 70 13.87 -6.42 4.40
C PRO A 70 12.57 -6.72 3.66
N SER A 71 12.61 -6.90 2.34
CA SER A 71 11.54 -7.59 1.62
C SER A 71 11.59 -9.09 1.87
N VAL A 72 10.47 -9.78 1.64
CA VAL A 72 10.46 -11.24 1.66
C VAL A 72 11.39 -11.78 0.57
N LEU A 73 12.25 -12.73 0.91
CA LEU A 73 13.26 -13.25 -0.02
C LEU A 73 12.63 -14.27 -0.97
N PRO A 74 13.04 -14.33 -2.26
CA PRO A 74 12.54 -15.32 -3.21
C PRO A 74 12.66 -16.76 -2.73
N ALA A 75 13.73 -17.09 -2.00
CA ALA A 75 13.95 -18.44 -1.45
C ALA A 75 12.90 -18.84 -0.39
N ASP A 76 12.29 -17.88 0.30
CA ASP A 76 11.30 -18.14 1.36
C ASP A 76 9.87 -18.28 0.82
N VAL A 77 9.66 -17.94 -0.45
CA VAL A 77 8.34 -17.87 -1.11
C VAL A 77 8.28 -18.61 -2.43
N ALA A 78 9.28 -19.45 -2.72
CA ALA A 78 9.33 -20.35 -3.86
C ALA A 78 9.35 -21.80 -3.40
N PHE A 79 8.73 -22.68 -4.18
CA PHE A 79 8.81 -24.12 -4.02
C PHE A 79 8.71 -24.81 -5.39
N GLY A 80 9.33 -25.99 -5.51
CA GLY A 80 9.50 -26.69 -6.78
C GLY A 80 8.27 -27.46 -7.25
N ASP A 81 8.31 -27.90 -8.51
CA ASP A 81 7.23 -28.69 -9.14
C ASP A 81 7.08 -30.11 -8.54
N GLY A 82 8.14 -30.63 -7.92
CA GLY A 82 8.13 -31.92 -7.23
C GLY A 82 7.56 -31.88 -5.80
N GLU A 83 7.33 -30.69 -5.24
CA GLU A 83 6.78 -30.55 -3.89
C GLU A 83 5.25 -30.66 -3.89
N ASP A 84 4.67 -31.06 -2.76
CA ASP A 84 3.21 -31.07 -2.60
C ASP A 84 2.67 -29.61 -2.57
N PRO A 85 1.69 -29.24 -3.41
CA PRO A 85 1.17 -27.88 -3.46
C PRO A 85 0.61 -27.35 -2.13
N HIS A 86 0.01 -28.21 -1.30
CA HIS A 86 -0.52 -27.79 0.00
C HIS A 86 0.60 -27.50 0.98
N LEU A 87 1.61 -28.38 1.05
CA LEU A 87 2.78 -28.17 1.92
C LEU A 87 3.58 -26.94 1.49
N GLY A 88 3.81 -26.78 0.18
CA GLY A 88 4.47 -25.61 -0.39
C GLY A 88 3.71 -24.32 -0.06
N ALA A 89 2.40 -24.26 -0.34
CA ALA A 89 1.59 -23.08 -0.05
C ALA A 89 1.54 -22.74 1.46
N GLN A 90 1.47 -23.75 2.34
CA GLN A 90 1.53 -23.53 3.79
C GLN A 90 2.89 -22.98 4.25
N SER A 91 3.99 -23.45 3.64
CA SER A 91 5.33 -22.93 3.91
C SER A 91 5.44 -21.46 3.51
N VAL A 92 5.02 -21.12 2.29
CA VAL A 92 4.98 -19.74 1.78
C VAL A 92 4.10 -18.85 2.66
N ALA A 93 2.89 -19.31 3.04
CA ALA A 93 2.00 -18.57 3.92
C ALA A 93 2.64 -18.28 5.29
N ARG A 94 3.37 -19.24 5.85
CA ARG A 94 4.10 -19.06 7.11
C ARG A 94 5.21 -18.02 6.98
N SER A 95 5.98 -18.06 5.90
CA SER A 95 7.01 -17.04 5.61
C SER A 95 6.38 -15.64 5.54
N LEU A 96 5.26 -15.49 4.84
CA LEU A 96 4.54 -14.23 4.70
C LEU A 96 3.92 -13.74 6.03
N VAL A 97 3.35 -14.62 6.84
CA VAL A 97 2.82 -14.29 8.18
C VAL A 97 3.93 -13.75 9.08
N ARG A 98 5.10 -14.38 9.07
CA ARG A 98 6.29 -13.93 9.83
C ARG A 98 6.81 -12.60 9.31
N HIS A 99 6.92 -12.46 7.99
CA HIS A 99 7.32 -11.23 7.31
C HIS A 99 6.40 -10.06 7.69
N LEU A 100 5.09 -10.28 7.67
CA LEU A 100 4.07 -9.31 8.06
C LEU A 100 3.90 -9.17 9.58
N ARG A 101 4.77 -9.81 10.37
CA ARG A 101 4.80 -9.75 11.84
C ARG A 101 3.46 -10.09 12.49
N LEU A 102 2.66 -10.91 11.83
CA LEU A 102 1.42 -11.42 12.38
C LEU A 102 1.73 -12.50 13.43
N PRO A 103 0.86 -12.70 14.44
CA PRO A 103 0.99 -13.80 15.39
C PRO A 103 1.21 -15.13 14.69
N ASP A 104 2.19 -15.88 15.16
CA ASP A 104 2.44 -17.24 14.70
C ASP A 104 1.25 -18.12 15.08
N ALA A 105 0.68 -18.77 14.08
CA ALA A 105 -0.55 -19.55 14.16
C ALA A 105 -0.40 -20.74 13.22
N ARG A 106 -1.32 -21.70 13.27
CA ARG A 106 -1.30 -22.77 12.26
C ARG A 106 -1.86 -22.24 10.94
N MET A 107 -1.15 -22.51 9.83
CA MET A 107 -1.65 -22.21 8.48
C MET A 107 -2.46 -23.39 7.98
N ILE A 108 -3.69 -23.14 7.53
CA ILE A 108 -4.50 -24.12 6.83
C ILE A 108 -4.79 -23.54 5.44
N VAL A 109 -4.10 -24.09 4.44
CA VAL A 109 -4.27 -23.70 3.04
C VAL A 109 -4.98 -24.82 2.28
N SER A 110 -6.15 -24.51 1.74
CA SER A 110 -6.93 -25.39 0.87
C SER A 110 -6.96 -24.86 -0.56
N PHE A 111 -7.25 -25.74 -1.52
CA PHE A 111 -7.52 -25.33 -2.89
C PHE A 111 -8.95 -25.75 -3.24
N ARG A 112 -9.72 -24.84 -3.85
CA ARG A 112 -11.08 -25.12 -4.33
C ARG A 112 -11.37 -24.36 -5.62
N GLU A 113 -12.36 -24.84 -6.37
CA GLU A 113 -12.91 -24.06 -7.47
C GLU A 113 -13.64 -22.82 -6.90
N MET A 114 -13.33 -21.65 -7.45
CA MET A 114 -13.89 -20.36 -7.05
C MET A 114 -13.70 -19.32 -8.16
N ASP A 115 -14.47 -18.23 -8.11
CA ASP A 115 -14.34 -17.12 -9.06
C ASP A 115 -13.09 -16.28 -8.78
N HIS A 116 -12.75 -16.13 -7.50
CA HIS A 116 -11.62 -15.34 -7.03
C HIS A 116 -10.31 -16.13 -7.04
N ALA A 117 -9.18 -15.42 -6.92
CA ALA A 117 -7.88 -16.08 -6.80
C ALA A 117 -7.71 -16.74 -5.43
N ALA A 118 -8.12 -16.05 -4.36
CA ALA A 118 -8.00 -16.54 -3.01
C ALA A 118 -9.01 -15.85 -2.08
N SER A 119 -9.12 -16.34 -0.86
CA SER A 119 -9.81 -15.68 0.25
C SER A 119 -9.21 -16.11 1.58
N VAL A 120 -9.18 -15.20 2.56
CA VAL A 120 -8.74 -15.48 3.93
C VAL A 120 -9.84 -15.20 4.96
N GLU A 121 -9.89 -16.00 6.01
CA GLU A 121 -10.70 -15.72 7.20
C GLU A 121 -10.01 -14.67 8.09
N LEU A 122 -10.69 -13.53 8.33
CA LEU A 122 -10.16 -12.41 9.12
C LEU A 122 -10.38 -12.56 10.64
N THR A 123 -11.25 -13.48 11.05
CA THR A 123 -11.61 -13.70 12.46
C THR A 123 -10.46 -14.30 13.25
N ALA A 124 -10.34 -13.89 14.52
CA ALA A 124 -9.31 -14.39 15.42
C ALA A 124 -9.62 -15.83 15.85
N GLY A 125 -9.02 -16.79 15.13
CA GLY A 125 -8.84 -18.17 15.59
C GLY A 125 -7.38 -18.47 15.92
N PRO A 126 -7.06 -19.64 16.49
CA PRO A 126 -5.67 -20.10 16.66
C PRO A 126 -4.99 -20.46 15.33
N GLU A 127 -5.70 -20.34 14.20
CA GLU A 127 -5.32 -20.79 12.87
C GLU A 127 -5.68 -19.70 11.85
N TYR A 128 -4.89 -19.56 10.78
CA TYR A 128 -5.30 -18.81 9.58
C TYR A 128 -5.81 -19.79 8.54
N PHE A 129 -7.05 -19.60 8.10
CA PHE A 129 -7.67 -20.34 7.01
C PHE A 129 -7.58 -19.52 5.73
N ILE A 130 -6.90 -20.09 4.73
CA ILE A 130 -6.74 -19.49 3.42
C ILE A 130 -7.20 -20.48 2.37
N GLU A 131 -8.07 -20.03 1.48
CA GLU A 131 -8.54 -20.82 0.35
C GLU A 131 -7.93 -20.23 -0.92
N LEU A 132 -7.28 -21.07 -1.72
CA LEU A 132 -6.73 -20.73 -3.01
C LEU A 132 -7.59 -21.32 -4.13
N ASN A 133 -7.62 -20.64 -5.27
CA ASN A 133 -8.23 -21.18 -6.48
C ASN A 133 -7.49 -22.45 -6.95
N ASP A 134 -8.23 -23.46 -7.38
CA ASP A 134 -7.68 -24.74 -7.84
C ASP A 134 -6.66 -24.61 -8.98
N ARG A 135 -6.78 -23.56 -9.80
CA ARG A 135 -5.80 -23.24 -10.86
C ARG A 135 -4.36 -23.12 -10.35
N PHE A 136 -4.18 -22.72 -9.09
CA PHE A 136 -2.86 -22.54 -8.50
C PHE A 136 -2.12 -23.86 -8.23
N ARG A 137 -2.82 -25.01 -8.26
CA ARG A 137 -2.16 -26.33 -8.26
C ARG A 137 -1.21 -26.48 -9.45
N VAL A 138 -1.55 -25.85 -10.58
CA VAL A 138 -0.77 -25.85 -11.82
C VAL A 138 0.06 -24.57 -11.96
N HIS A 139 -0.44 -23.42 -11.48
CA HIS A 139 0.27 -22.13 -11.52
C HIS A 139 0.98 -21.80 -10.20
N ARG A 140 1.88 -22.68 -9.75
CA ARG A 140 2.50 -22.60 -8.42
C ARG A 140 3.28 -21.31 -8.15
N ARG A 141 3.88 -20.74 -9.20
CA ARG A 141 4.66 -19.50 -9.12
C ARG A 141 3.84 -18.29 -8.66
N ASP A 142 2.53 -18.34 -8.83
CA ASP A 142 1.63 -17.24 -8.51
C ASP A 142 0.99 -17.38 -7.11
N ILE A 143 1.22 -18.51 -6.43
CA ILE A 143 0.71 -18.76 -5.07
C ILE A 143 1.22 -17.70 -4.09
N GLY A 144 2.51 -17.36 -4.18
CA GLY A 144 3.10 -16.34 -3.31
C GLY A 144 2.41 -14.98 -3.46
N ALA A 145 2.05 -14.61 -4.69
CA ALA A 145 1.34 -13.36 -4.95
C ALA A 145 -0.08 -13.36 -4.37
N ALA A 146 -0.84 -14.44 -4.57
CA ALA A 146 -2.19 -14.57 -4.01
C ALA A 146 -2.13 -14.55 -2.46
N LEU A 147 -1.23 -15.32 -1.86
CA LEU A 147 -1.07 -15.36 -0.41
C LEU A 147 -0.62 -14.02 0.18
N ALA A 148 0.29 -13.31 -0.49
CA ALA A 148 0.77 -12.00 -0.02
C ALA A 148 -0.37 -10.97 0.03
N HIS A 149 -1.25 -10.98 -0.97
CA HIS A 149 -2.45 -10.14 -0.99
C HIS A 149 -3.40 -10.50 0.17
N GLU A 150 -3.80 -11.78 0.28
CA GLU A 150 -4.76 -12.21 1.29
C GLU A 150 -4.25 -12.02 2.73
N ILE A 151 -3.00 -12.40 3.01
CA ILE A 151 -2.44 -12.25 4.36
C ILE A 151 -2.32 -10.76 4.72
N THR A 152 -2.13 -9.87 3.74
CA THR A 152 -2.16 -8.42 4.00
C THR A 152 -3.55 -7.93 4.42
N HIS A 153 -4.65 -8.53 3.93
CA HIS A 153 -5.99 -8.23 4.48
C HIS A 153 -6.08 -8.55 5.98
N VAL A 154 -5.46 -9.65 6.44
CA VAL A 154 -5.38 -9.98 7.88
C VAL A 154 -4.61 -8.90 8.65
N LEU A 155 -3.48 -8.44 8.12
CA LEU A 155 -2.71 -7.35 8.73
C LEU A 155 -3.56 -6.06 8.82
N LEU A 156 -4.18 -5.65 7.72
CA LEU A 156 -5.02 -4.44 7.67
C LEU A 156 -6.20 -4.51 8.65
N HIS A 157 -6.86 -5.66 8.73
CA HIS A 157 -7.94 -5.88 9.70
C HIS A 157 -7.44 -5.72 11.14
N ARG A 158 -6.29 -6.30 11.50
CA ARG A 158 -5.69 -6.14 12.84
C ARG A 158 -5.22 -4.72 13.12
N LEU A 159 -4.75 -4.04 12.10
CA LEU A 159 -4.43 -2.62 12.17
C LEU A 159 -5.70 -1.76 12.18
N ASP A 160 -6.91 -2.28 12.03
CA ASP A 160 -8.11 -1.43 11.87
C ASP A 160 -7.87 -0.31 10.83
N LEU A 161 -7.22 -0.68 9.72
CA LEU A 161 -6.82 0.24 8.66
C LEU A 161 -7.63 -0.10 7.41
N SER A 162 -8.60 0.75 7.10
CA SER A 162 -9.49 0.58 5.95
C SER A 162 -9.90 1.93 5.34
N PHE A 163 -10.34 1.90 4.09
CA PHE A 163 -10.98 2.99 3.37
C PHE A 163 -12.51 2.75 3.23
N PRO A 164 -13.31 3.78 2.92
CA PRO A 164 -14.78 3.70 2.92
C PRO A 164 -15.43 2.83 1.82
N GLY A 165 -14.67 2.09 1.01
CA GLY A 165 -15.23 1.27 -0.07
C GLY A 165 -14.36 0.07 -0.42
N THR A 166 -14.97 -0.96 -0.98
CA THR A 166 -14.27 -2.22 -1.32
C THR A 166 -13.11 -1.97 -2.28
N ARG A 167 -13.33 -1.25 -3.39
CA ARG A 167 -12.28 -0.96 -4.38
C ARG A 167 -11.06 -0.26 -3.77
N ASP A 168 -11.31 0.77 -2.96
CA ASP A 168 -10.24 1.55 -2.33
C ASP A 168 -9.50 0.73 -1.27
N ASN A 169 -10.19 -0.18 -0.58
CA ASN A 169 -9.55 -1.14 0.33
C ASN A 169 -8.66 -2.14 -0.41
N GLU A 170 -9.03 -2.60 -1.59
CA GLU A 170 -8.15 -3.48 -2.36
C GLU A 170 -6.90 -2.77 -2.87
N ILE A 171 -7.04 -1.49 -3.29
CA ILE A 171 -5.90 -0.63 -3.62
C ILE A 171 -5.00 -0.44 -2.40
N LEU A 172 -5.59 -0.23 -1.21
CA LEU A 172 -4.87 -0.17 0.06
C LEU A 172 -4.13 -1.48 0.35
N THR A 173 -4.77 -2.64 0.20
CA THR A 173 -4.17 -3.96 0.38
C THR A 173 -2.95 -4.15 -0.51
N ASP A 174 -3.09 -3.92 -1.82
CA ASP A 174 -1.96 -4.04 -2.74
C ASP A 174 -0.83 -3.05 -2.45
N THR A 175 -1.18 -1.80 -2.13
CA THR A 175 -0.21 -0.76 -1.80
C THR A 175 0.56 -1.13 -0.54
N VAL A 176 -0.11 -1.62 0.51
CA VAL A 176 0.53 -2.04 1.76
C VAL A 176 1.35 -3.32 1.55
N THR A 177 0.85 -4.28 0.77
CA THR A 177 1.59 -5.50 0.39
C THR A 177 2.92 -5.12 -0.28
N ALA A 178 2.89 -4.20 -1.25
CA ALA A 178 4.07 -3.70 -1.94
C ALA A 178 4.99 -2.90 -1.02
N TYR A 179 4.46 -1.94 -0.26
CA TYR A 179 5.29 -1.05 0.55
C TYR A 179 5.96 -1.76 1.74
N LEU A 180 5.32 -2.81 2.28
CA LEU A 180 5.87 -3.64 3.36
C LEU A 180 6.74 -4.80 2.85
N GLY A 181 7.07 -4.87 1.57
CA GLY A 181 8.12 -5.75 1.06
C GLY A 181 7.68 -7.13 0.55
N ALA A 182 6.38 -7.33 0.30
CA ALA A 182 5.86 -8.56 -0.32
C ALA A 182 5.30 -8.34 -1.74
N GLY A 183 5.06 -7.10 -2.17
CA GLY A 183 4.40 -6.83 -3.46
C GLY A 183 5.27 -6.98 -4.71
N TRP A 184 6.56 -7.30 -4.57
CA TRP A 184 7.34 -7.74 -5.74
C TRP A 184 6.77 -9.04 -6.32
N LEU A 185 6.17 -9.90 -5.48
CA LEU A 185 5.46 -11.11 -5.91
C LEU A 185 4.26 -10.77 -6.81
N LEU A 186 3.46 -9.78 -6.42
CA LEU A 186 2.26 -9.38 -7.16
C LEU A 186 2.63 -8.80 -8.52
N LEU A 187 3.66 -7.93 -8.57
CA LEU A 187 4.15 -7.39 -9.83
C LEU A 187 4.79 -8.49 -10.70
N ASP A 188 5.55 -9.41 -10.10
CA ASP A 188 6.20 -10.49 -10.85
C ASP A 188 5.23 -11.55 -11.35
N ALA A 189 4.05 -11.70 -10.73
CA ALA A 189 2.98 -12.58 -11.21
C ALA A 189 2.12 -11.95 -12.33
N PHE A 190 2.29 -10.65 -12.63
CA PHE A 190 1.52 -9.99 -13.68
C PHE A 190 1.85 -10.55 -15.06
N ARG A 191 0.85 -11.08 -15.77
CA ARG A 191 1.00 -11.60 -17.13
C ARG A 191 -0.08 -11.03 -18.04
N GLU A 192 0.35 -10.49 -19.17
CA GLU A 192 -0.53 -10.02 -20.24
C GLU A 192 -0.02 -10.52 -21.58
N ASP A 193 -0.84 -11.24 -22.33
CA ASP A 193 -0.59 -11.61 -23.72
C ASP A 193 -1.81 -11.28 -24.60
N ARG A 194 -1.70 -11.53 -25.91
CA ARG A 194 -2.75 -11.16 -26.88
C ARG A 194 -4.08 -11.89 -26.67
N LEU A 195 -4.10 -12.97 -25.90
CA LEU A 195 -5.24 -13.88 -25.74
C LEU A 195 -5.68 -14.06 -24.29
N THR A 196 -4.82 -13.72 -23.31
CA THR A 196 -5.08 -13.86 -21.89
C THR A 196 -4.43 -12.73 -21.08
N SER A 197 -5.13 -12.27 -20.05
CA SER A 197 -4.54 -11.45 -19.00
C SER A 197 -4.78 -12.11 -17.64
N GLN A 198 -3.72 -12.19 -16.84
CA GLN A 198 -3.77 -12.63 -15.45
C GLN A 198 -3.23 -11.49 -14.59
N LYS A 199 -4.16 -10.82 -13.90
CA LYS A 199 -3.85 -9.77 -12.94
C LYS A 199 -4.12 -10.27 -11.54
N LEU A 200 -3.13 -10.12 -10.67
CA LEU A 200 -3.26 -10.32 -9.24
C LEU A 200 -3.19 -8.94 -8.57
N GLY A 201 -4.36 -8.42 -8.17
CA GLY A 201 -4.51 -7.11 -7.53
C GLY A 201 -5.33 -6.11 -8.35
N TYR A 202 -5.54 -4.95 -7.76
CA TYR A 202 -6.29 -3.80 -8.26
C TYR A 202 -5.39 -2.69 -8.79
N LEU A 203 -4.13 -2.58 -8.34
CA LEU A 203 -3.16 -1.64 -8.94
C LEU A 203 -2.83 -2.00 -10.38
N THR A 204 -2.60 -1.00 -11.24
CA THR A 204 -1.97 -1.25 -12.55
C THR A 204 -0.52 -1.75 -12.36
N PRO A 205 0.09 -2.38 -13.37
CA PRO A 205 1.52 -2.72 -13.29
C PRO A 205 2.39 -1.49 -13.00
N GLU A 206 2.12 -0.36 -13.65
CA GLU A 206 2.86 0.88 -13.42
C GLU A 206 2.71 1.41 -11.98
N GLU A 207 1.53 1.29 -11.38
CA GLU A 207 1.29 1.68 -9.99
C GLU A 207 2.02 0.79 -9.01
N PHE A 208 2.02 -0.53 -9.22
CA PHE A 208 2.88 -1.45 -8.46
C PHE A 208 4.34 -1.04 -8.56
N GLY A 209 4.81 -0.76 -9.79
CA GLY A 209 6.15 -0.26 -10.04
C GLY A 209 6.46 1.04 -9.28
N TYR A 210 5.50 1.95 -9.19
CA TYR A 210 5.65 3.21 -8.45
C TYR A 210 5.77 2.98 -6.94
N VAL A 211 4.92 2.13 -6.35
CA VAL A 211 4.97 1.82 -4.92
C VAL A 211 6.26 1.10 -4.55
N LEU A 212 6.67 0.11 -5.34
CA LEU A 212 7.94 -0.61 -5.15
C LEU A 212 9.15 0.32 -5.29
N ALA A 213 9.13 1.26 -6.24
CA ALA A 213 10.20 2.24 -6.36
C ALA A 213 10.21 3.24 -5.20
N GLY A 214 9.04 3.68 -4.71
CA GLY A 214 8.93 4.52 -3.53
C GLY A 214 9.50 3.82 -2.28
N ARG A 215 9.20 2.53 -2.12
CA ARG A 215 9.82 1.68 -1.11
C ARG A 215 11.33 1.58 -1.31
N ALA A 216 11.79 1.23 -2.50
CA ALA A 216 13.23 1.10 -2.81
C ALA A 216 14.02 2.36 -2.42
N LEU A 217 13.46 3.54 -2.67
CA LEU A 217 14.04 4.82 -2.27
C LEU A 217 14.03 5.05 -0.76
N ALA A 218 12.97 4.62 -0.06
CA ALA A 218 12.84 4.79 1.39
C ALA A 218 13.74 3.83 2.19
N PHE A 219 14.00 2.63 1.66
CA PHE A 219 14.69 1.55 2.37
C PHE A 219 16.08 1.21 1.81
N GLY A 220 16.44 1.70 0.62
CA GLY A 220 17.72 1.40 -0.02
C GLY A 220 17.82 -0.03 -0.57
N GLU A 221 16.70 -0.61 -0.98
CA GLU A 221 16.60 -2.00 -1.50
C GLU A 221 16.12 -1.98 -2.95
N ASP A 222 16.79 -2.69 -3.86
CA ASP A 222 16.33 -2.82 -5.25
C ASP A 222 15.67 -4.19 -5.48
N PRO A 223 14.34 -4.26 -5.73
CA PRO A 223 13.65 -5.52 -5.98
C PRO A 223 13.88 -6.05 -7.41
N SER A 224 14.50 -5.26 -8.30
CA SER A 224 14.66 -5.63 -9.72
C SER A 224 15.33 -6.99 -9.98
N PRO A 225 16.29 -7.47 -9.17
CA PRO A 225 16.90 -8.79 -9.38
C PRO A 225 15.97 -9.97 -9.13
N TRP A 226 14.81 -9.75 -8.49
CA TRP A 226 13.85 -10.83 -8.18
C TRP A 226 12.80 -11.01 -9.25
N PHE A 227 12.68 -10.07 -10.19
CA PHE A 227 11.70 -10.18 -11.27
C PHE A 227 12.12 -11.24 -12.27
N THR A 228 11.23 -12.20 -12.51
CA THR A 228 11.32 -13.19 -13.58
C THR A 228 10.54 -12.74 -14.82
N SER A 229 9.68 -11.74 -14.69
CA SER A 229 8.84 -11.20 -15.75
C SER A 229 9.43 -9.96 -16.44
N PRO A 230 9.56 -9.94 -17.78
CA PRO A 230 9.91 -8.72 -18.52
C PRO A 230 8.89 -7.58 -18.32
N GLN A 231 7.63 -7.93 -18.09
CA GLN A 231 6.54 -6.96 -17.85
C GLN A 231 6.71 -6.29 -16.50
N ALA A 232 7.07 -7.06 -15.46
CA ALA A 232 7.40 -6.53 -14.14
C ALA A 232 8.56 -5.53 -14.21
N TYR A 233 9.63 -5.87 -14.92
CA TYR A 233 10.78 -4.97 -15.10
C TYR A 233 10.40 -3.66 -15.80
N THR A 234 9.61 -3.75 -16.87
CA THR A 234 9.12 -2.57 -17.62
C THR A 234 8.25 -1.67 -16.74
N ALA A 235 7.31 -2.26 -16.02
CA ALA A 235 6.40 -1.58 -15.12
C ALA A 235 7.14 -0.91 -13.95
N TYR A 236 8.09 -1.62 -13.32
CA TYR A 236 8.96 -1.06 -12.29
C TYR A 236 9.78 0.12 -12.80
N THR A 237 10.35 0.02 -14.00
CA THR A 237 11.14 1.12 -14.60
C THR A 237 10.28 2.37 -14.83
N LYS A 238 9.05 2.21 -15.34
CA LYS A 238 8.09 3.31 -15.52
C LYS A 238 7.70 3.95 -14.18
N GLY A 239 7.35 3.13 -13.19
CA GLY A 239 6.97 3.58 -11.85
C GLY A 239 8.13 4.29 -11.14
N ARG A 240 9.35 3.76 -11.25
CA ARG A 240 10.58 4.38 -10.73
C ARG A 240 10.85 5.73 -11.36
N ALA A 241 10.63 5.88 -12.67
CA ALA A 241 10.78 7.17 -13.33
C ALA A 241 9.79 8.21 -12.77
N LEU A 242 8.55 7.82 -12.43
CA LEU A 242 7.59 8.71 -11.77
C LEU A 242 8.00 9.06 -10.33
N ALA A 243 8.37 8.07 -9.50
CA ALA A 243 8.80 8.29 -8.13
C ALA A 243 10.03 9.22 -8.05
N LEU A 244 11.02 9.01 -8.91
CA LEU A 244 12.20 9.88 -9.01
C LEU A 244 11.86 11.29 -9.49
N ARG A 245 10.87 11.43 -10.39
CA ARG A 245 10.42 12.74 -10.86
C ARG A 245 9.82 13.53 -9.70
N GLU A 246 8.98 12.92 -8.88
CA GLU A 246 8.38 13.55 -7.70
C GLU A 246 9.43 13.98 -6.67
N ALA A 247 10.44 13.13 -6.43
CA ALA A 247 11.59 13.45 -5.57
C ALA A 247 12.51 14.56 -6.12
N ARG A 248 12.27 15.02 -7.36
CA ARG A 248 12.99 16.11 -8.04
C ARG A 248 12.07 17.27 -8.42
N ARG A 249 10.85 17.34 -7.88
CA ARG A 249 9.96 18.48 -8.12
C ARG A 249 10.29 19.63 -7.17
N PRO A 250 10.13 20.90 -7.60
CA PRO A 250 10.15 22.01 -6.66
C PRO A 250 9.10 21.79 -5.56
N PRO A 251 9.33 22.26 -4.33
CA PRO A 251 10.41 23.18 -3.93
C PRO A 251 11.73 22.48 -3.56
N LEU A 252 11.90 21.19 -3.86
CA LEU A 252 13.11 20.46 -3.52
C LEU A 252 14.33 20.98 -4.29
N THR A 253 15.48 21.08 -3.63
CA THR A 253 16.73 21.56 -4.25
C THR A 253 17.25 20.62 -5.35
N THR A 254 16.79 19.36 -5.35
CA THR A 254 17.03 18.35 -6.39
C THR A 254 16.32 18.67 -7.71
N ALA A 255 15.43 19.66 -7.74
CA ALA A 255 14.79 20.13 -8.96
C ALA A 255 15.81 20.71 -9.95
N GLY A 256 15.63 20.40 -11.23
CA GLY A 256 16.46 20.96 -12.31
C GLY A 256 16.26 22.47 -12.46
N TRP A 257 17.19 23.12 -13.17
CA TRP A 257 17.21 24.58 -13.35
C TRP A 257 15.87 25.18 -13.80
N ALA A 258 15.23 24.56 -14.81
CA ALA A 258 13.94 25.03 -15.31
C ALA A 258 12.82 24.95 -14.24
N GLY A 259 12.85 23.91 -13.39
CA GLY A 259 11.91 23.76 -12.28
C GLY A 259 12.12 24.83 -11.21
N ARG A 260 13.38 25.10 -10.83
CA ARG A 260 13.72 26.15 -9.85
C ARG A 260 13.36 27.54 -10.36
N HIS A 261 13.59 27.82 -11.65
CA HIS A 261 13.20 29.09 -12.24
C HIS A 261 11.67 29.30 -12.25
N ARG A 262 10.89 28.25 -12.57
CA ARG A 262 9.42 28.31 -12.46
C ARG A 262 8.96 28.52 -11.02
N TYR A 263 9.56 27.80 -10.07
CA TYR A 263 9.26 27.97 -8.65
C TYR A 263 9.51 29.40 -8.17
N ALA A 264 10.69 29.97 -8.46
CA ALA A 264 11.00 31.35 -8.09
C ALA A 264 10.04 32.37 -8.74
N ARG A 265 9.62 32.14 -9.99
CA ARG A 265 8.60 32.95 -10.67
C ARG A 265 7.25 32.87 -9.95
N ASP A 266 6.81 31.68 -9.58
CA ASP A 266 5.52 31.47 -8.92
C ASP A 266 5.50 32.07 -7.51
N VAL A 267 6.62 32.00 -6.79
CA VAL A 267 6.80 32.68 -5.50
C VAL A 267 6.69 34.20 -5.63
N ARG A 268 7.37 34.80 -6.63
CA ARG A 268 7.24 36.24 -6.91
C ARG A 268 5.79 36.63 -7.25
N ARG A 269 5.14 35.87 -8.13
CA ARG A 269 3.74 36.10 -8.52
C ARG A 269 2.78 36.01 -7.33
N ALA A 270 2.99 35.07 -6.41
CA ALA A 270 2.16 34.94 -5.22
C ALA A 270 2.35 36.14 -4.27
N ALA A 271 3.58 36.62 -4.12
CA ALA A 271 3.89 37.79 -3.31
C ALA A 271 3.27 39.08 -3.89
N GLU A 272 3.41 39.30 -5.20
CA GLU A 272 2.87 40.48 -5.90
C GLU A 272 1.34 40.54 -5.89
N ARG A 273 0.68 39.39 -6.08
CA ARG A 273 -0.78 39.32 -6.17
C ARG A 273 -1.49 39.16 -4.83
N GLY A 274 -0.76 38.81 -3.77
CA GLY A 274 -1.35 38.44 -2.48
C GLY A 274 -2.32 37.25 -2.59
N ALA A 275 -2.10 36.35 -3.54
CA ALA A 275 -3.02 35.27 -3.88
C ALA A 275 -2.28 33.94 -4.04
N THR A 276 -2.99 32.83 -3.79
CA THR A 276 -2.43 31.49 -3.96
C THR A 276 -2.09 31.22 -5.42
N VAL A 277 -0.87 30.73 -5.67
CA VAL A 277 -0.41 30.25 -6.98
C VAL A 277 -0.17 28.76 -6.88
N VAL A 278 -0.90 27.97 -7.64
CA VAL A 278 -0.70 26.52 -7.77
C VAL A 278 0.21 26.27 -8.97
N SER A 279 1.20 25.38 -8.83
CA SER A 279 2.07 25.03 -9.93
C SER A 279 1.30 24.36 -11.06
N GLU A 280 1.71 24.60 -12.30
CA GLU A 280 1.04 24.06 -13.50
C GLU A 280 0.97 22.51 -13.49
N ASP A 281 1.92 21.85 -12.82
CA ASP A 281 1.99 20.39 -12.69
C ASP A 281 1.41 19.86 -11.37
N GLY A 282 0.80 20.73 -10.55
CA GLY A 282 0.19 20.39 -9.26
C GLY A 282 1.17 19.91 -8.17
N GLY A 283 2.49 20.04 -8.39
CA GLY A 283 3.52 19.59 -7.45
C GLY A 283 3.61 20.42 -6.17
N TYR A 284 3.26 21.70 -6.22
CA TYR A 284 3.23 22.59 -5.06
C TYR A 284 2.20 23.71 -5.21
N ALA A 285 1.88 24.36 -4.09
CA ALA A 285 1.12 25.60 -4.04
C ALA A 285 1.86 26.64 -3.19
N VAL A 286 2.00 27.85 -3.70
CA VAL A 286 2.51 29.00 -2.96
C VAL A 286 1.32 29.80 -2.45
N GLU A 287 1.22 29.96 -1.14
CA GLU A 287 0.15 30.66 -0.44
C GLU A 287 0.69 31.96 0.17
N PRO A 288 -0.09 33.05 0.20
CA PRO A 288 0.26 34.25 0.94
C PRO A 288 0.27 33.95 2.45
N GLY A 289 1.12 34.67 3.20
CA GLY A 289 1.23 34.53 4.64
C GLY A 289 1.65 35.84 5.31
N PRO A 290 1.40 36.00 6.63
CA PRO A 290 1.69 37.23 7.36
C PRO A 290 3.20 37.58 7.34
N ASP A 291 4.07 36.57 7.34
CA ASP A 291 5.53 36.73 7.29
C ASP A 291 6.11 36.55 5.87
N GLY A 292 5.25 36.65 4.85
CA GLY A 292 5.57 36.37 3.45
C GLY A 292 5.05 35.03 2.93
N PRO A 293 5.33 34.69 1.65
CA PRO A 293 4.80 33.50 1.01
C PRO A 293 5.26 32.19 1.65
N ARG A 294 4.38 31.20 1.69
CA ARG A 294 4.64 29.83 2.13
C ARG A 294 4.40 28.86 0.98
N VAL A 295 5.20 27.81 0.88
CA VAL A 295 4.97 26.73 -0.10
C VAL A 295 4.45 25.49 0.60
N SER A 296 3.36 24.93 0.07
CA SER A 296 2.81 23.63 0.43
C SER A 296 3.11 22.61 -0.67
N PHE A 297 3.60 21.43 -0.30
CA PHE A 297 3.92 20.35 -1.24
C PHE A 297 3.81 18.98 -0.53
N ALA A 298 3.71 17.90 -1.30
CA ALA A 298 3.65 16.54 -0.74
C ALA A 298 5.06 16.01 -0.41
N CYS A 299 5.22 15.36 0.74
CA CYS A 299 6.44 14.61 1.04
C CYS A 299 6.65 13.49 0.00
N PRO A 300 7.81 13.37 -0.66
CA PRO A 300 8.03 12.32 -1.67
C PRO A 300 8.09 10.90 -1.08
N THR A 301 8.23 10.77 0.25
CA THR A 301 8.28 9.45 0.92
C THR A 301 6.91 8.96 1.37
N CYS A 302 6.09 9.83 1.97
CA CYS A 302 4.82 9.44 2.60
C CYS A 302 3.62 10.27 2.16
N HIS A 303 3.79 11.20 1.21
CA HIS A 303 2.74 12.07 0.65
C HIS A 303 2.00 13.00 1.62
N GLN A 304 2.37 13.00 2.91
CA GLN A 304 1.92 14.02 3.86
C GLN A 304 2.26 15.42 3.32
N ARG A 305 1.27 16.31 3.29
CA ARG A 305 1.51 17.72 2.94
C ARG A 305 2.40 18.38 3.98
N ILE A 306 3.45 19.03 3.50
CA ILE A 306 4.41 19.82 4.24
C ILE A 306 4.24 21.27 3.81
N ARG A 307 4.31 22.20 4.76
CA ARG A 307 4.29 23.64 4.49
C ARG A 307 5.54 24.29 5.07
N VAL A 308 6.27 25.04 4.25
CA VAL A 308 7.50 25.75 4.66
C VAL A 308 7.51 27.19 4.15
N PRO A 309 8.29 28.09 4.76
CA PRO A 309 8.53 29.42 4.19
C PRO A 309 9.13 29.33 2.78
N ALA A 310 8.63 30.12 1.83
CA ALA A 310 9.17 30.19 0.47
C ALA A 310 10.27 31.27 0.39
N ARG A 311 11.31 31.14 1.22
CA ARG A 311 12.45 32.07 1.27
C ARG A 311 13.77 31.32 1.44
N GLY A 312 14.68 31.50 0.49
CA GLY A 312 16.02 30.90 0.55
C GLY A 312 16.01 29.38 0.73
N ARG A 313 17.11 28.83 1.22
CA ARG A 313 17.24 27.40 1.52
C ARG A 313 16.67 27.06 2.88
N VAL A 314 15.82 26.04 2.92
CA VAL A 314 15.16 25.56 4.13
C VAL A 314 15.30 24.05 4.20
N ARG A 315 15.65 23.53 5.38
CA ARG A 315 15.64 22.11 5.67
C ARG A 315 14.32 21.75 6.36
N ALA A 316 13.44 21.05 5.65
CA ALA A 316 12.13 20.65 6.13
C ALA A 316 12.16 19.22 6.68
N ARG A 317 11.66 19.00 7.88
CA ARG A 317 11.42 17.65 8.40
C ARG A 317 9.95 17.29 8.23
N CYS A 318 9.64 16.21 7.54
CA CYS A 318 8.28 15.72 7.45
C CYS A 318 7.77 15.34 8.84
N GLY A 319 6.65 15.92 9.28
CA GLY A 319 6.05 15.59 10.58
C GLY A 319 5.51 14.15 10.66
N LEU A 320 5.31 13.49 9.52
CA LEU A 320 4.85 12.10 9.47
C LEU A 320 6.04 11.14 9.40
N CYS A 321 6.67 10.96 8.23
CA CYS A 321 7.73 9.97 8.02
C CYS A 321 9.12 10.39 8.52
N ARG A 322 9.27 11.61 9.10
CA ARG A 322 10.55 12.17 9.58
C ARG A 322 11.62 12.39 8.51
N THR A 323 11.34 12.10 7.23
CA THR A 323 12.23 12.41 6.10
C THR A 323 12.61 13.89 6.13
N ILE A 324 13.90 14.13 5.97
CA ILE A 324 14.48 15.46 5.85
C ILE A 324 14.57 15.81 4.37
N LEU A 325 14.02 16.96 4.00
CA LEU A 325 13.96 17.47 2.64
C LEU A 325 14.70 18.81 2.60
N GLU A 326 15.57 18.97 1.61
CA GLU A 326 16.16 20.28 1.33
C GLU A 326 15.31 21.00 0.30
N CYS A 327 14.85 22.19 0.68
CA CYS A 327 13.99 23.04 -0.13
C CYS A 327 14.69 24.38 -0.41
N GLY A 328 14.33 25.01 -1.51
CA GLY A 328 14.79 26.36 -1.85
C GLY A 328 15.22 26.51 -3.30
N ASP A 329 15.63 27.73 -3.61
CA ASP A 329 16.03 28.18 -4.96
C ASP A 329 17.48 27.83 -5.33
#